data_AF-A0A1G8Y8H8-F1
#
_entry.id   AF-A0A1G8Y8H8-F1
#
_cell.length_a   1.000
_cell.length_b   1.000
_cell.length_c   1.000
_cell.angle_alpha   90.00
_cell.angle_beta   90.00
_cell.angle_gamma   90.00
#
_symmetry.space_group_name_H-M   'P 1'
#
loop_
_entity.id
_entity.type
_entity.pdbx_description
1 polymer ?
#
loop_
_entity_poly.entity_id
_entity_poly.type
_entity_poly.pdbx_seq_one_letter_code
_entity_poly.pdbx_strand_id
1 'polypeptide(L)'
;MNAVIVAVELAAAAAFLSIPIVRHRYGAHAMAGAEAELARQGVRTTALREYGMRFDASGHEWWAPGGIAALLVTAAGLTLAGFDWMQPVNVVVLSLLFLGNCVIVYSNLTATRSVQAAFRRKNDPELAGVDVPALLKVAEAGFPDWTWTLQKVRNTIVFAGSALGLILLAVA
;
A
#
# COMPACT_ATOMS: atom_id res chain seq x y z
N MET A 1 -24.68 -12.51 8.19
CA MET A 1 -23.56 -11.80 8.85
C MET A 1 -22.21 -12.36 8.43
N ASN A 2 -21.89 -13.60 8.78
CA ASN A 2 -20.58 -14.22 8.51
C ASN A 2 -20.19 -14.22 7.02
N ALA A 3 -21.12 -14.47 6.10
CA ALA A 3 -20.85 -14.41 4.66
C ALA A 3 -20.36 -13.04 4.17
N VAL A 4 -20.88 -11.94 4.74
CA VAL A 4 -20.46 -10.57 4.39
C VAL A 4 -19.07 -10.29 4.96
N ILE A 5 -18.81 -10.68 6.20
CA ILE A 5 -17.50 -10.52 6.85
C ILE A 5 -16.43 -11.27 6.05
N VAL A 6 -16.69 -12.53 5.72
CA VAL A 6 -15.81 -13.36 4.88
C VAL A 6 -15.57 -12.69 3.52
N ALA A 7 -16.60 -12.19 2.86
CA ALA A 7 -16.45 -11.51 1.58
C ALA A 7 -15.56 -10.26 1.69
N VAL A 8 -15.71 -9.48 2.77
CA VAL A 8 -14.87 -8.30 3.06
C VAL A 8 -13.42 -8.70 3.30
N GLU A 9 -13.17 -9.73 4.12
CA GLU A 9 -11.82 -10.19 4.44
C GLU A 9 -11.09 -10.70 3.20
N LEU A 10 -11.76 -11.50 2.37
CA LEU A 10 -11.19 -12.01 1.12
C LEU A 10 -10.96 -10.89 0.09
N ALA A 11 -11.91 -9.95 -0.04
CA ALA A 11 -11.75 -8.81 -0.93
C ALA A 11 -10.59 -7.90 -0.47
N ALA A 12 -10.46 -7.68 0.85
CA ALA A 12 -9.34 -6.95 1.43
C ALA A 12 -8.01 -7.70 1.20
N ALA A 13 -7.96 -9.02 1.38
CA ALA A 13 -6.78 -9.83 1.11
C ALA A 13 -6.31 -9.67 -0.36
N ALA A 14 -7.23 -9.79 -1.31
CA ALA A 14 -6.94 -9.55 -2.73
C ALA A 14 -6.43 -8.12 -2.99
N ALA A 15 -7.02 -7.13 -2.33
CA ALA A 15 -6.61 -5.74 -2.36
C ALA A 15 -5.20 -5.49 -1.78
N PHE A 16 -4.76 -6.26 -0.77
CA PHE A 16 -3.40 -6.19 -0.24
C PHE A 16 -2.37 -6.85 -1.14
N LEU A 17 -2.76 -7.89 -1.88
CA LEU A 17 -1.86 -8.57 -2.84
C LEU A 17 -1.72 -7.82 -4.17
N SER A 18 -2.71 -7.01 -4.57
CA SER A 18 -2.69 -6.34 -5.87
C SER A 18 -1.53 -5.34 -6.03
N ILE A 19 -1.23 -4.54 -5.00
CA ILE A 19 -0.17 -3.52 -5.05
C ILE A 19 1.23 -4.14 -5.18
N PRO A 20 1.64 -5.14 -4.38
CA PRO A 20 2.90 -5.86 -4.58
C PRO A 20 3.03 -6.47 -5.98
N ILE A 21 1.96 -7.02 -6.55
CA ILE A 21 1.97 -7.58 -7.91
C ILE A 21 2.25 -6.47 -8.93
N VAL A 22 1.56 -5.33 -8.81
CA VAL A 22 1.79 -4.17 -9.69
C VAL A 22 3.23 -3.65 -9.56
N ARG A 23 3.71 -3.47 -8.33
CA ARG A 23 5.08 -3.01 -8.07
C ARG A 23 6.14 -4.01 -8.54
N HIS A 24 5.88 -5.31 -8.41
CA HIS A 24 6.78 -6.34 -8.93
C HIS A 24 6.84 -6.28 -10.46
N ARG A 25 5.70 -6.07 -11.13
CA ARG A 25 5.62 -6.06 -12.59
C ARG A 25 6.16 -4.79 -13.24
N TYR A 26 5.85 -3.63 -12.67
CA TYR A 26 6.10 -2.32 -13.29
C TYR A 26 7.11 -1.46 -12.53
N GLY A 27 7.50 -1.84 -11.31
CA GLY A 27 8.38 -1.04 -10.46
C GLY A 27 9.78 -0.81 -11.04
N ALA A 28 10.29 -1.74 -11.87
CA ALA A 28 11.54 -1.54 -12.59
C ALA A 28 11.46 -0.42 -13.63
N HIS A 29 10.30 -0.27 -14.29
CA HIS A 29 10.08 0.81 -15.26
C HIS A 29 9.92 2.16 -14.56
N ALA A 30 9.17 2.20 -13.46
CA ALA A 30 9.08 3.36 -12.58
C ALA A 30 10.46 3.78 -12.03
N MET A 31 11.31 2.82 -11.66
CA MET A 31 12.68 3.09 -11.22
C MET A 31 13.52 3.70 -12.33
N ALA A 32 13.49 3.13 -13.54
CA ALA A 32 14.22 3.68 -14.67
C ALA A 32 13.81 5.13 -15.01
N GLY A 33 12.50 5.43 -14.94
CA GLY A 33 11.98 6.79 -15.11
C GLY A 33 12.49 7.75 -14.03
N ALA A 34 12.47 7.32 -12.76
CA ALA A 34 12.98 8.13 -11.66
C ALA A 34 14.49 8.40 -11.79
N GLU A 35 15.27 7.42 -12.21
CA GLU A 35 16.72 7.58 -12.43
C GLU A 35 17.03 8.50 -13.61
N ALA A 36 16.25 8.42 -14.69
CA ALA A 36 16.36 9.35 -15.81
C ALA A 36 16.03 10.79 -15.39
N GLU A 37 15.04 10.96 -14.51
CA GLU A 37 14.68 12.26 -13.95
C GLU A 37 15.76 12.81 -13.01
N LEU A 38 16.40 11.97 -12.19
CA LEU A 38 17.59 12.38 -11.43
C LEU A 38 18.72 12.86 -12.33
N ALA A 39 19.01 12.12 -13.42
CA ALA A 39 20.02 12.54 -14.40
C ALA A 39 19.67 13.89 -15.03
N ARG A 40 18.39 14.12 -15.37
CA ARG A 40 17.89 15.41 -15.89
C ARG A 40 18.09 16.55 -14.89
N GLN A 41 17.98 16.26 -13.61
CA GLN A 41 18.21 17.22 -12.53
C GLN A 41 19.69 17.37 -12.14
N GLY A 42 20.61 16.68 -12.82
CA GLY A 42 22.05 16.74 -12.54
C GLY A 42 22.48 15.94 -11.31
N VAL A 43 21.65 15.00 -10.85
CA VAL A 43 21.91 14.14 -9.68
C VAL A 43 22.33 12.75 -10.16
N ARG A 44 23.18 12.08 -9.36
CA ARG A 44 23.61 10.71 -9.63
C ARG A 44 22.40 9.76 -9.70
N THR A 45 22.32 8.96 -10.76
CA THR A 45 21.22 8.01 -10.99
C THR A 45 21.16 6.90 -9.94
N THR A 46 22.28 6.58 -9.29
CA THR A 46 22.37 5.56 -8.24
C THR A 46 21.88 6.04 -6.88
N ALA A 47 21.66 7.34 -6.69
CA ALA A 47 21.35 7.94 -5.38
C ALA A 47 20.14 7.27 -4.71
N LEU A 48 19.06 6.98 -5.45
CA LEU A 48 17.90 6.29 -4.88
C LEU A 48 18.28 4.93 -4.26
N ARG A 49 19.06 4.12 -4.99
CA ARG A 49 19.47 2.78 -4.53
C ARG A 49 20.45 2.86 -3.37
N GLU A 50 21.39 3.80 -3.41
CA GLU A 50 22.34 4.06 -2.32
C GLU A 50 21.62 4.36 -1.00
N TYR A 51 20.49 5.06 -1.07
CA TYR A 51 19.66 5.37 0.09
C TYR A 51 18.54 4.35 0.36
N GLY A 52 18.55 3.20 -0.32
CA GLY A 52 17.61 2.10 -0.11
C GLY A 52 16.21 2.34 -0.67
N MET A 53 16.03 3.32 -1.54
CA MET A 53 14.75 3.60 -2.20
C MET A 53 14.60 2.76 -3.45
N ARG A 54 13.50 2.00 -3.50
CA ARG A 54 13.18 1.07 -4.58
C ARG A 54 11.69 1.14 -4.88
N PHE A 55 11.37 1.17 -6.17
CA PHE A 55 9.97 1.12 -6.62
C PHE A 55 9.52 -0.31 -6.94
N ASP A 56 10.46 -1.22 -7.19
CA ASP A 56 10.21 -2.65 -7.35
C ASP A 56 9.99 -3.32 -5.99
N ALA A 57 8.85 -4.00 -5.84
CA ALA A 57 8.58 -4.81 -4.64
C ALA A 57 9.44 -6.07 -4.71
N SER A 58 10.67 -6.01 -4.21
CA SER A 58 11.56 -7.16 -4.08
C SER A 58 12.10 -7.28 -2.64
N GLY A 59 12.23 -8.52 -2.16
CA GLY A 59 12.74 -8.83 -0.82
C GLY A 59 11.72 -8.69 0.32
N HIS A 60 12.19 -8.19 1.47
CA HIS A 60 11.43 -7.98 2.71
C HIS A 60 10.35 -6.87 2.62
N GLU A 61 9.84 -6.53 1.44
CA GLU A 61 8.66 -5.64 1.34
C GLU A 61 7.39 -6.44 1.08
N TRP A 62 7.52 -7.73 0.71
CA TRP A 62 6.40 -8.62 0.43
C TRP A 62 5.76 -9.22 1.69
N TRP A 63 6.50 -9.31 2.80
CA TRP A 63 5.99 -9.95 4.03
C TRP A 63 4.85 -9.16 4.66
N ALA A 64 4.87 -7.83 4.61
CA ALA A 64 3.83 -7.02 5.24
C ALA A 64 2.49 -7.18 4.50
N PRO A 65 2.39 -6.90 3.18
CA PRO A 65 1.14 -7.11 2.45
C PRO A 65 0.74 -8.59 2.37
N GLY A 66 1.70 -9.49 2.15
CA GLY A 66 1.44 -10.94 2.08
C GLY A 66 0.98 -11.53 3.41
N GLY A 67 1.58 -11.09 4.52
CA GLY A 67 1.20 -11.51 5.87
C GLY A 67 -0.19 -11.03 6.27
N ILE A 68 -0.52 -9.77 5.96
CA ILE A 68 -1.89 -9.26 6.16
C ILE A 68 -2.88 -10.06 5.33
N ALA A 69 -2.59 -10.31 4.04
CA ALA A 69 -3.47 -11.10 3.19
C ALA A 69 -3.67 -12.54 3.72
N ALA A 70 -2.60 -13.21 4.16
CA ALA A 70 -2.66 -14.54 4.74
C ALA A 70 -3.50 -14.57 6.04
N LEU A 71 -3.33 -13.56 6.89
CA LEU A 71 -4.13 -13.41 8.11
C LEU A 71 -5.61 -13.25 7.79
N LEU A 72 -5.96 -12.41 6.82
CA LEU A 72 -7.34 -12.20 6.40
C LEU A 72 -7.98 -13.44 5.78
N VAL A 73 -7.25 -14.19 4.95
CA VAL A 73 -7.72 -15.47 4.41
C VAL A 73 -7.95 -16.49 5.53
N THR A 74 -7.06 -16.53 6.52
CA THR A 74 -7.21 -17.42 7.69
C THR A 74 -8.42 -17.03 8.53
N ALA A 75 -8.60 -15.75 8.82
CA ALA A 75 -9.76 -15.22 9.56
C ALA A 75 -11.07 -15.54 8.81
N ALA A 76 -11.09 -15.37 7.49
CA ALA A 76 -12.23 -15.73 6.65
C ALA A 76 -12.56 -17.23 6.74
N GLY A 77 -11.54 -18.10 6.66
CA GLY A 77 -11.72 -19.55 6.79
C GLY A 77 -12.30 -19.96 8.14
N LEU A 78 -11.80 -19.37 9.23
CA LEU A 78 -12.29 -19.64 10.59
C LEU A 78 -13.71 -19.10 10.81
N THR A 79 -14.01 -17.92 10.29
CA THR A 79 -15.37 -17.34 10.33
C THR A 79 -16.36 -18.20 9.55
N LEU A 80 -15.94 -18.78 8.42
CA LEU A 80 -16.77 -19.67 7.60
C LEU A 80 -16.98 -21.04 8.24
N ALA A 81 -15.99 -21.53 9.00
CA ALA A 81 -16.09 -22.76 9.79
C ALA A 81 -17.01 -22.64 11.02
N GLY A 82 -17.50 -21.43 11.33
CA GLY A 82 -18.50 -21.21 12.38
C GLY A 82 -17.92 -21.16 13.80
N PHE A 83 -16.66 -20.77 13.95
CA PHE A 83 -16.06 -20.60 15.28
C PHE A 83 -16.61 -19.33 15.98
N ASP A 84 -17.32 -19.50 17.09
CA ASP A 84 -17.98 -18.38 17.81
C ASP A 84 -17.00 -17.30 18.32
N TRP A 85 -15.78 -17.69 18.69
CA TRP A 85 -14.74 -16.76 19.16
C TRP A 85 -14.22 -15.83 18.06
N MET A 86 -14.56 -16.08 16.79
CA MET A 86 -14.19 -15.20 15.69
C MET A 86 -14.94 -13.86 15.72
N GLN A 87 -16.08 -13.76 16.40
CA GLN A 87 -16.84 -12.51 16.47
C GLN A 87 -16.01 -11.35 17.06
N PRO A 88 -15.46 -11.43 18.29
CA PRO A 88 -14.60 -10.38 18.83
C PRO A 88 -13.30 -10.18 18.03
N VAL A 89 -12.75 -11.25 17.44
CA VAL A 89 -11.55 -11.15 16.59
C VAL A 89 -11.80 -10.34 15.34
N ASN A 90 -12.94 -10.56 14.67
CA ASN A 90 -13.32 -9.83 13.46
C ASN A 90 -13.54 -8.35 13.74
N VAL A 91 -14.05 -7.98 14.93
CA VAL A 91 -14.12 -6.57 15.34
C VAL A 91 -12.73 -5.93 15.36
N VAL A 92 -11.75 -6.61 15.95
CA VAL A 92 -10.37 -6.12 16.02
C VAL A 92 -9.74 -6.04 14.62
N VAL A 93 -9.85 -7.12 13.83
CA VAL A 93 -9.27 -7.19 12.48
C VAL A 93 -9.84 -6.11 11.57
N LEU A 94 -11.17 -5.96 11.52
CA LEU A 94 -11.82 -4.95 10.68
C LEU A 94 -11.52 -3.52 11.17
N SER A 95 -11.42 -3.30 12.48
CA SER A 95 -11.00 -2.00 13.03
C SER A 95 -9.58 -1.64 12.62
N LEU A 96 -8.65 -2.60 12.73
CA LEU A 96 -7.26 -2.42 12.32
C LEU A 96 -7.14 -2.22 10.80
N LEU A 97 -7.94 -2.93 10.00
CA LEU A 97 -8.01 -2.72 8.57
C LEU A 97 -8.47 -1.31 8.22
N PHE A 98 -9.54 -0.84 8.86
CA PHE A 98 -10.06 0.50 8.66
C PHE A 98 -9.02 1.58 9.02
N LEU A 99 -8.45 1.50 10.24
CA LEU A 99 -7.44 2.45 10.71
C LEU A 99 -6.15 2.38 9.90
N GLY A 100 -5.68 1.18 9.57
CA GLY A 100 -4.52 0.98 8.70
C GLY A 100 -4.74 1.59 7.32
N ASN A 101 -5.95 1.48 6.76
CA ASN A 101 -6.26 2.12 5.49
C ASN A 101 -6.30 3.65 5.58
N CYS A 102 -6.73 4.23 6.71
CA CYS A 102 -6.58 5.67 6.97
C CYS A 102 -5.11 6.09 6.94
N VAL A 103 -4.23 5.35 7.60
CA VAL A 103 -2.78 5.62 7.61
C VAL A 103 -2.20 5.53 6.20
N ILE A 104 -2.58 4.53 5.41
CA ILE A 104 -2.13 4.38 4.02
C ILE A 104 -2.55 5.57 3.18
N VAL A 105 -3.82 6.00 3.25
CA VAL A 105 -4.32 7.16 2.50
C VAL A 105 -3.59 8.43 2.93
N TYR A 106 -3.42 8.65 4.23
CA TYR A 106 -2.66 9.78 4.75
C TYR A 106 -1.20 9.79 4.27
N SER A 107 -0.55 8.62 4.27
CA SER A 107 0.81 8.45 3.76
C SER A 107 0.91 8.80 2.27
N ASN A 108 -0.08 8.40 1.46
CA ASN A 108 -0.12 8.72 0.03
C ASN A 108 -0.31 10.22 -0.20
N LEU A 109 -1.21 10.86 0.55
CA LEU A 109 -1.46 12.31 0.46
C LEU A 109 -0.24 13.14 0.88
N THR A 110 0.59 12.60 1.77
CA THR A 110 1.81 13.27 2.25
C THR A 110 3.10 12.74 1.61
N ALA A 111 3.00 11.92 0.55
CA ALA A 111 4.15 11.24 -0.06
C ALA A 111 5.27 12.21 -0.45
N THR A 112 4.95 13.28 -1.18
CA THR A 112 5.93 14.30 -1.59
C THR A 112 6.65 14.92 -0.40
N ARG A 113 5.91 15.32 0.65
CA ARG A 113 6.50 15.93 1.85
C ARG A 113 7.36 14.93 2.62
N SER A 114 6.91 13.69 2.72
CA SER A 114 7.62 12.60 3.39
C SER A 114 8.94 12.28 2.68
N VAL A 115 8.94 12.21 1.35
CA VAL A 115 10.16 11.98 0.55
C VAL A 115 11.12 13.18 0.65
N GLN A 116 10.61 14.42 0.54
CA GLN A 116 11.43 15.63 0.77
C GLN A 116 12.07 15.62 2.16
N ALA A 117 11.32 15.28 3.20
CA ALA A 117 11.83 15.18 4.56
C ALA A 117 12.87 14.05 4.68
N ALA A 118 12.65 12.92 4.01
CA ALA A 118 13.62 11.82 3.98
C ALA A 118 14.94 12.25 3.31
N PHE A 119 14.87 12.97 2.19
CA PHE A 119 16.07 13.46 1.47
C PHE A 119 16.87 14.43 2.33
N ARG A 120 16.18 15.37 2.98
CA ARG A 120 16.81 16.33 3.92
C ARG A 120 17.49 15.62 5.09
N ARG A 121 16.90 14.55 5.63
CA ARG A 121 17.49 13.76 6.73
C ARG A 121 18.77 13.02 6.34
N LYS A 122 19.01 12.76 5.06
CA LYS A 122 20.22 12.07 4.59
C LYS A 122 21.46 12.98 4.54
N ASN A 123 21.29 14.31 4.67
CA ASN A 123 22.36 15.31 4.61
C ASN A 123 23.23 15.22 3.35
N ASP A 124 22.69 14.70 2.24
CA ASP A 124 23.33 14.72 0.93
C ASP A 124 22.97 16.03 0.21
N PRO A 125 23.96 16.89 -0.14
CA PRO A 125 23.72 18.13 -0.87
C PRO A 125 23.01 17.91 -2.21
N GLU A 126 23.26 16.78 -2.89
CA GLU A 126 22.64 16.47 -4.17
C GLU A 126 21.15 16.17 -4.00
N LEU A 127 20.79 15.36 -2.99
CA LEU A 127 19.39 15.04 -2.71
C LEU A 127 18.59 16.24 -2.17
N ALA A 128 19.26 17.18 -1.49
CA ALA A 128 18.61 18.38 -0.97
C ALA A 128 18.08 19.29 -2.09
N GLY A 129 18.70 19.24 -3.28
CA GLY A 129 18.31 20.02 -4.46
C GLY A 129 17.30 19.36 -5.38
N VAL A 130 16.92 18.10 -5.13
CA VAL A 130 16.01 17.34 -6.01
C VAL A 130 14.59 17.94 -5.98
N ASP A 131 14.03 18.18 -7.16
CA ASP A 131 12.61 18.42 -7.35
C ASP A 131 11.84 17.09 -7.18
N VAL A 132 11.51 16.81 -5.92
CA VAL A 132 10.76 15.62 -5.51
C VAL A 132 9.38 15.53 -6.18
N PRO A 133 8.57 16.60 -6.30
CA PRO A 133 7.34 16.57 -7.10
C PRO A 133 7.56 16.07 -8.54
N ALA A 134 8.56 16.59 -9.25
CA ALA A 134 8.86 16.14 -10.62
C ALA A 134 9.33 14.68 -10.65
N LEU A 135 10.21 14.30 -9.71
CA LEU A 135 10.69 12.93 -9.56
C LEU A 135 9.55 11.93 -9.36
N LEU A 136 8.65 12.21 -8.41
CA LEU A 136 7.50 11.34 -8.13
C LEU A 136 6.56 11.27 -9.33
N LYS A 137 6.29 12.38 -10.02
CA LYS A 137 5.44 12.39 -11.20
C LYS A 137 5.98 11.49 -12.32
N VAL A 138 7.30 11.49 -12.56
CA VAL A 138 7.92 10.62 -13.56
C VAL A 138 7.92 9.16 -13.10
N ALA A 139 8.22 8.90 -11.82
CA ALA A 139 8.13 7.55 -11.25
C ALA A 139 6.71 6.98 -11.36
N GLU A 140 5.70 7.80 -11.06
CA GLU A 140 4.28 7.48 -11.17
C GLU A 140 3.85 7.17 -12.61
N ALA A 141 4.35 7.92 -13.59
CA ALA A 141 4.11 7.66 -15.01
C ALA A 141 4.72 6.33 -15.50
N GLY A 142 5.65 5.74 -14.74
CA GLY A 142 6.16 4.39 -15.00
C GLY A 142 5.17 3.27 -14.66
N PHE A 143 4.08 3.59 -13.95
CA PHE A 143 2.97 2.66 -13.71
C PHE A 143 1.86 2.83 -14.74
N PRO A 144 1.13 1.76 -15.10
CA PRO A 144 -0.03 1.90 -15.97
C PRO A 144 -1.11 2.80 -15.35
N ASP A 145 -1.82 3.59 -16.17
CA ASP A 145 -2.84 4.53 -15.73
C ASP A 145 -3.95 3.90 -14.87
N TRP A 146 -4.29 2.64 -15.15
CA TRP A 146 -5.30 1.89 -14.38
C TRP A 146 -4.88 1.61 -12.94
N THR A 147 -3.60 1.77 -12.58
CA THR A 147 -3.10 1.60 -11.21
C THR A 147 -3.79 2.55 -10.24
N TRP A 148 -4.09 3.77 -10.68
CA TRP A 148 -4.80 4.77 -9.87
C TRP A 148 -6.26 4.38 -9.65
N THR A 149 -6.91 3.82 -10.68
CA THR A 149 -8.25 3.26 -10.56
C THR A 149 -8.26 2.07 -9.60
N LEU A 150 -7.30 1.16 -9.73
CA LEU A 150 -7.14 0.02 -8.83
C LEU A 150 -6.94 0.49 -7.37
N GLN A 151 -6.13 1.52 -7.14
CA GLN A 151 -5.90 2.06 -5.80
C GLN A 151 -7.18 2.69 -5.20
N LYS A 152 -7.97 3.42 -6.00
CA LYS A 152 -9.26 3.95 -5.57
C LYS A 152 -10.23 2.82 -5.21
N VAL A 153 -10.39 1.84 -6.11
CA VAL A 153 -11.25 0.67 -5.90
C VAL A 153 -10.84 -0.09 -4.64
N ARG A 154 -9.54 -0.35 -4.47
CA ARG A 154 -8.96 -0.99 -3.28
C ARG A 154 -9.36 -0.22 -2.02
N ASN A 155 -9.12 1.08 -1.98
CA ASN A 155 -9.41 1.89 -0.79
C ASN A 155 -10.91 1.93 -0.50
N THR A 156 -11.76 2.01 -1.53
CA THR A 156 -13.22 1.93 -1.37
C THR A 156 -13.66 0.59 -0.81
N ILE A 157 -13.16 -0.53 -1.35
CA ILE A 157 -13.47 -1.88 -0.87
C ILE A 157 -13.06 -2.04 0.59
N VAL A 158 -11.83 -1.66 0.94
CA VAL A 158 -11.33 -1.80 2.31
C VAL A 158 -12.11 -0.91 3.28
N PHE A 159 -12.37 0.37 2.95
CA PHE A 159 -13.15 1.24 3.84
C PHE A 159 -14.60 0.83 3.96
N ALA A 160 -15.31 0.69 2.83
CA ALA A 160 -16.73 0.37 2.82
C ALA A 160 -16.97 -1.02 3.40
N GLY A 161 -16.12 -2.00 3.04
CA GLY A 161 -16.19 -3.35 3.57
C GLY A 161 -15.94 -3.40 5.07
N SER A 162 -14.88 -2.75 5.57
CA SER A 162 -14.57 -2.75 7.00
C SER A 162 -15.64 -2.02 7.81
N ALA A 163 -16.13 -0.87 7.33
CA ALA A 163 -17.22 -0.13 7.98
C ALA A 163 -18.52 -0.96 8.01
N LEU A 164 -18.89 -1.59 6.89
CA LEU A 164 -20.07 -2.44 6.81
C LEU A 164 -19.96 -3.64 7.76
N GLY A 165 -18.81 -4.32 7.79
CA GLY A 165 -18.58 -5.46 8.67
C GLY A 165 -18.66 -5.06 10.15
N LEU A 166 -18.08 -3.92 10.53
CA LEU A 166 -18.17 -3.37 11.89
C LEU A 166 -19.61 -2.99 12.27
N ILE A 167 -20.36 -2.33 11.37
CA ILE A 167 -21.76 -1.99 11.60
C ILE A 167 -22.58 -3.26 11.82
N LEU A 168 -22.41 -4.28 10.97
CA LEU A 168 -23.11 -5.56 11.09
C LEU A 168 -22.79 -6.28 12.40
N LEU A 169 -21.53 -6.24 12.85
CA LEU A 169 -21.13 -6.82 14.13
C LEU A 169 -21.66 -6.04 15.34
N ALA A 170 -21.91 -4.73 15.19
CA ALA A 170 -22.41 -3.87 16.27
C ALA A 170 -23.93 -3.96 16.46
N VAL A 171 -24.68 -4.37 15.43
CA VAL A 171 -26.15 -4.49 15.48
C VAL A 171 -26.65 -5.93 15.65
N ALA A 172 -25.75 -6.90 15.73
CA ALA A 172 -26.03 -8.32 15.93
C ALA A 172 -25.94 -8.68 17.41
#